data_AF-A0A1Y4W508-F1
#
_entry.id   AF-A0A1Y4W508-F1
#
_cell.length_a   1.000
_cell.length_b   1.000
_cell.length_c   1.000
_cell.angle_alpha   90.00
_cell.angle_beta   90.00
_cell.angle_gamma   90.00
#
_symmetry.space_group_name_H-M   'P 1'
#
loop_
_entity.id
_entity.type
_entity.pdbx_description
1 polymer ?
#
loop_
_entity_poly.entity_id
_entity_poly.type
_entity_poly.pdbx_seq_one_letter_code
_entity_poly.pdbx_strand_id
1 'polypeptide(L)'
;MLKKAIALNLDDLCLILGVPAGLFLLTHLITAGVLVFFHADSSLMISGALLPVCSGILMAIVTVAHVGISFFHFLRFGQTRQRALAQSMGIIAFEGGCSLAVTALLTALEHWVAPRLWLLLTGYPALAWGVDGMVVPDPAFGVSSALQPGSALLIEDFTMDWWWFPLLILGGILIGIIISAITARFGSRGGWALWCTWMLFCFGPQLLGTQAILVGDFLLWTGVVVCITGLAALIWSFCFLLHAPVKN
;
A
#
# COMPACT_ATOMS: atom_id res chain seq x y z
N MET A 1 10.63 9.10 -27.30
CA MET A 1 9.68 9.96 -26.54
C MET A 1 9.49 9.52 -25.09
N LEU A 2 9.50 8.20 -24.81
CA LEU A 2 9.44 7.64 -23.44
C LEU A 2 10.45 8.26 -22.46
N LYS A 3 11.72 8.38 -22.85
CA LYS A 3 12.77 9.02 -22.03
C LYS A 3 12.44 10.46 -21.61
N LYS A 4 11.76 11.24 -22.46
CA LYS A 4 11.35 12.61 -22.14
C LYS A 4 10.14 12.65 -21.21
N ALA A 5 9.21 11.70 -21.36
CA ALA A 5 8.06 11.58 -20.45
C ALA A 5 8.50 11.15 -19.04
N ILE A 6 9.42 10.20 -18.93
CA ILE A 6 10.00 9.77 -17.64
C ILE A 6 10.76 10.92 -16.98
N ALA A 7 11.53 11.70 -17.75
CA ALA A 7 12.25 12.85 -17.22
C ALA A 7 11.32 13.97 -16.71
N LEU A 8 10.09 14.05 -17.22
CA LEU A 8 9.08 15.03 -16.81
C LEU A 8 8.36 14.64 -15.51
N ASN A 9 8.25 13.34 -15.21
CA ASN A 9 7.60 12.82 -14.00
C ASN A 9 8.61 12.23 -13.02
N LEU A 10 9.86 12.71 -13.06
CA LEU A 10 10.93 12.21 -12.21
C LEU A 10 10.63 12.50 -10.74
N ASP A 11 10.00 13.64 -10.44
CA ASP A 11 9.58 14.02 -9.09
C ASP A 11 8.53 13.06 -8.52
N ASP A 12 7.50 12.73 -9.29
CA ASP A 12 6.46 11.76 -8.89
C ASP A 12 7.03 10.35 -8.70
N LEU A 13 7.96 9.96 -9.59
CA LEU A 13 8.69 8.70 -9.46
C LEU A 13 9.58 8.70 -8.21
N CYS A 14 10.30 9.78 -7.94
CA CYS A 14 11.11 9.94 -6.74
C CYS A 14 10.25 9.88 -5.47
N LEU A 15 9.04 10.43 -5.49
CA LEU A 15 8.10 10.33 -4.37
C LEU A 15 7.66 8.88 -4.14
N ILE A 16 7.25 8.18 -5.21
CA ILE A 16 6.76 6.80 -5.16
C ILE A 16 7.84 5.81 -4.70
N LEU A 17 9.11 6.05 -5.05
CA LEU A 17 10.22 5.18 -4.64
C LEU A 17 10.81 5.62 -3.30
N GLY A 18 10.91 6.93 -3.08
CA GLY A 18 11.57 7.54 -1.92
C GLY A 18 10.77 7.38 -0.64
N VAL A 19 9.44 7.48 -0.66
CA VAL A 19 8.63 7.33 0.56
C VAL A 19 8.70 5.89 1.11
N PRO A 20 8.48 4.82 0.31
CA PRO A 20 8.66 3.45 0.79
C PRO A 20 10.09 3.16 1.26
N ALA A 21 11.10 3.63 0.54
CA ALA A 21 12.50 3.47 0.95
C ALA A 21 12.82 4.20 2.27
N GLY A 22 12.31 5.42 2.44
CA GLY A 22 12.46 6.20 3.66
C GLY A 22 11.76 5.54 4.86
N LEU A 23 10.53 5.04 4.67
CA LEU A 23 9.80 4.30 5.69
C LEU A 23 10.54 3.01 6.07
N PHE A 24 11.05 2.26 5.10
CA PHE A 24 11.86 1.06 5.33
C PHE A 24 13.08 1.35 6.21
N LEU A 25 13.84 2.40 5.89
CA LEU A 25 15.01 2.79 6.68
C LEU A 25 14.61 3.25 8.08
N LEU A 26 13.54 4.04 8.20
CA LEU A 26 13.06 4.56 9.46
C LEU A 26 12.62 3.43 10.40
N THR A 27 11.82 2.46 9.90
CA THR A 27 11.37 1.31 10.70
C THR A 27 12.56 0.51 11.20
N HIS A 28 13.53 0.22 10.34
CA HIS A 28 14.72 -0.55 10.72
C HIS A 28 15.63 0.19 11.70
N LEU A 29 15.78 1.50 11.57
CA LEU A 29 16.55 2.32 12.50
C LEU A 29 15.88 2.33 13.88
N ILE A 30 14.56 2.48 13.93
CA ILE A 30 13.78 2.41 15.18
C ILE A 30 13.94 1.02 15.81
N THR A 31 13.73 -0.06 15.06
CA THR A 31 13.88 -1.43 15.57
C THR A 31 15.29 -1.70 16.07
N ALA A 32 16.33 -1.30 15.32
CA ALA A 32 17.72 -1.43 15.76
C ALA A 32 17.99 -0.64 17.04
N GLY A 33 17.48 0.59 17.15
CA GLY A 33 17.58 1.40 18.36
C GLY A 33 16.92 0.73 19.56
N VAL A 34 15.70 0.20 19.38
CA VAL A 34 14.98 -0.50 20.45
C VAL A 34 15.77 -1.71 20.94
N LEU A 35 16.30 -2.53 20.03
CA LEU A 35 17.09 -3.71 20.37
C LEU A 35 18.35 -3.35 21.18
N VAL A 36 19.07 -2.29 20.78
CA VAL A 36 20.32 -1.88 21.43
C VAL A 36 20.07 -1.22 22.79
N PHE A 37 19.07 -0.35 22.90
CA PHE A 37 18.83 0.41 24.14
C PHE A 37 18.05 -0.38 25.19
N PHE A 38 17.09 -1.21 24.77
CA PHE A 38 16.20 -1.91 25.70
C PHE A 38 16.53 -3.39 25.89
N HIS A 39 17.56 -3.91 25.20
CA HIS A 39 17.94 -5.33 25.25
C HIS A 39 16.71 -6.24 25.04
N ALA A 40 15.91 -5.89 24.03
CA ALA A 40 14.66 -6.60 23.77
C ALA A 40 14.93 -7.99 23.17
N ASP A 41 14.18 -8.98 23.66
CA ASP A 41 14.28 -10.38 23.25
C ASP A 41 13.45 -10.70 22.00
N SER A 42 12.69 -9.72 21.52
CA SER A 42 11.83 -9.82 20.35
C SER A 42 12.01 -8.67 19.38
N SER A 43 11.87 -8.98 18.10
CA SER A 43 11.93 -8.04 16.98
C SER A 43 10.80 -8.35 16.00
N LEU A 44 10.39 -7.33 15.25
CA LEU A 44 9.16 -7.39 14.45
C LEU A 44 9.44 -6.91 13.03
N MET A 45 9.12 -7.77 12.05
CA MET A 45 9.25 -7.47 10.62
C MET A 45 7.93 -6.92 10.10
N ILE A 46 7.86 -5.59 9.93
CA ILE A 46 6.63 -4.87 9.55
C ILE A 46 6.62 -4.53 8.05
N SER A 47 7.79 -4.45 7.41
CA SER A 47 7.88 -3.80 6.09
C SER A 47 7.12 -4.59 5.01
N GLY A 48 6.95 -5.91 5.18
CA GLY A 48 6.10 -6.76 4.36
C GLY A 48 4.61 -6.38 4.32
N ALA A 49 4.05 -5.78 5.37
CA ALA A 49 2.68 -5.27 5.37
C ALA A 49 2.62 -3.75 5.15
N LEU A 50 3.55 -3.00 5.76
CA LEU A 50 3.53 -1.54 5.73
C LEU A 50 3.85 -0.96 4.35
N LEU A 51 4.88 -1.48 3.66
CA LEU A 51 5.33 -0.90 2.40
C LEU A 51 4.30 -1.06 1.27
N PRO A 52 3.65 -2.22 1.08
CA PRO A 52 2.59 -2.36 0.08
C PRO A 52 1.40 -1.45 0.34
N VAL A 53 0.98 -1.30 1.61
CA VAL A 53 -0.13 -0.43 2.00
C VAL A 53 0.22 1.04 1.72
N CYS A 54 1.38 1.50 2.16
CA CYS A 54 1.83 2.88 1.90
C CYS A 54 1.93 3.15 0.40
N SER A 55 2.43 2.18 -0.37
CA SER A 55 2.57 2.30 -1.81
C SER A 55 1.23 2.32 -2.54
N GLY A 56 0.24 1.54 -2.10
CA GLY A 56 -1.13 1.62 -2.60
C GLY A 56 -1.76 2.99 -2.37
N ILE A 57 -1.54 3.59 -1.19
CA ILE A 57 -2.03 4.95 -0.86
C ILE A 57 -1.35 6.00 -1.73
N LEU A 58 -0.01 5.95 -1.85
CA LEU A 58 0.73 6.85 -2.73
C LEU A 58 0.29 6.72 -4.18
N MET A 59 0.04 5.51 -4.64
CA MET A 59 -0.45 5.25 -5.99
C MET A 59 -1.83 5.87 -6.21
N ALA A 60 -2.72 5.85 -5.21
CA ALA A 60 -4.00 6.56 -5.29
C ALA A 60 -3.79 8.07 -5.45
N ILE A 61 -2.90 8.67 -4.65
CA ILE A 61 -2.60 10.12 -4.70
C ILE A 61 -2.03 10.51 -6.06
N VAL A 62 -1.03 9.77 -6.56
CA VAL A 62 -0.40 10.06 -7.85
C VAL A 62 -1.35 9.82 -9.01
N THR A 63 -2.21 8.81 -8.93
CA THR A 63 -3.27 8.62 -9.91
C THR A 63 -4.24 9.80 -9.93
N VAL A 64 -4.58 10.35 -8.75
CA VAL A 64 -5.40 11.57 -8.65
C VAL A 64 -4.72 12.77 -9.30
N ALA A 65 -3.41 12.93 -9.10
CA ALA A 65 -2.66 14.01 -9.75
C ALA A 65 -2.66 13.86 -11.29
N HIS A 66 -2.35 12.67 -11.81
CA HIS A 66 -2.27 12.44 -13.26
C HIS A 66 -3.62 12.56 -13.96
N VAL A 67 -4.69 12.01 -13.38
CA VAL A 67 -6.03 12.06 -13.98
C VAL A 67 -6.73 13.39 -13.69
N GLY A 68 -6.54 13.97 -12.51
CA GLY A 68 -7.17 15.22 -12.11
C GLY A 68 -6.52 16.47 -12.67
N ILE A 69 -5.22 16.44 -12.98
CA ILE A 69 -4.46 17.62 -13.42
C ILE A 69 -3.91 17.41 -14.83
N SER A 70 -3.03 16.42 -15.01
CA SER A 70 -2.27 16.22 -16.25
C SER A 70 -3.18 15.91 -17.45
N PHE A 71 -4.20 15.07 -17.25
CA PHE A 71 -5.19 14.74 -18.28
C PHE A 71 -5.91 15.99 -18.83
N PHE A 72 -6.43 16.85 -17.96
CA PHE A 72 -7.11 18.07 -18.39
C PHE A 72 -6.15 19.07 -19.03
N HIS A 73 -4.90 19.09 -18.59
CA HIS A 73 -3.85 19.90 -19.21
C HIS A 73 -3.58 19.45 -20.66
N PHE A 74 -3.52 18.14 -20.92
CA PHE A 74 -3.39 17.60 -22.29
C PHE A 74 -4.59 17.92 -23.17
N LEU A 75 -5.81 17.90 -22.62
CA LEU A 75 -7.01 18.29 -23.37
C LEU A 75 -6.97 19.78 -23.78
N ARG A 76 -6.45 20.66 -22.92
CA ARG A 76 -6.29 22.09 -23.23
C ARG A 76 -5.27 22.35 -24.33
N PHE A 77 -4.28 21.48 -24.50
CA PHE A 77 -3.33 21.54 -25.62
C PHE A 77 -3.85 20.92 -26.93
N GLY A 78 -5.15 20.62 -27.01
CA GLY A 78 -5.77 20.14 -28.24
C GLY A 78 -5.46 18.67 -28.58
N GLN A 79 -4.98 17.87 -27.62
CA GLN A 79 -4.85 16.43 -27.83
C GLN A 79 -6.21 15.73 -27.88
N THR A 80 -6.27 14.62 -28.62
CA THR A 80 -7.46 13.75 -28.62
C THR A 80 -7.63 13.09 -27.25
N ARG A 81 -8.89 12.99 -26.77
CA ARG A 81 -9.21 12.47 -25.43
C ARG A 81 -8.65 11.07 -25.18
N GLN A 82 -8.74 10.20 -26.18
CA GLN A 82 -8.20 8.84 -26.11
C GLN A 82 -6.67 8.83 -25.95
N ARG A 83 -5.97 9.73 -26.65
CA ARG A 83 -4.51 9.82 -26.57
C ARG A 83 -4.04 10.39 -25.25
N ALA A 84 -4.72 11.43 -24.75
CA ALA A 84 -4.45 12.01 -23.43
C ALA A 84 -4.66 10.97 -22.31
N LEU A 85 -5.78 10.24 -22.36
CA LEU A 85 -6.08 9.19 -21.38
C LEU A 85 -5.08 8.02 -21.47
N ALA A 86 -4.73 7.58 -22.68
CA ALA A 86 -3.74 6.52 -22.86
C ALA A 86 -2.35 6.93 -22.33
N GLN A 87 -1.97 8.21 -22.49
CA GLN A 87 -0.72 8.73 -21.95
C GLN A 87 -0.72 8.78 -20.42
N SER A 88 -1.77 9.29 -19.79
CA SER A 88 -1.88 9.31 -18.33
C SER A 88 -1.88 7.90 -17.77
N MET A 89 -2.64 6.97 -18.37
CA MET A 89 -2.66 5.57 -17.94
C MET A 89 -1.31 4.87 -18.11
N GLY A 90 -0.57 5.17 -19.19
CA GLY A 90 0.77 4.61 -19.41
C GLY A 90 1.78 5.05 -18.36
N ILE A 91 1.72 6.32 -17.94
CA ILE A 91 2.55 6.86 -16.86
C ILE A 91 2.20 6.21 -15.53
N ILE A 92 0.91 6.20 -15.18
CA ILE A 92 0.39 5.59 -13.95
C ILE A 92 0.80 4.12 -13.86
N ALA A 93 0.67 3.35 -14.94
CA ALA A 93 1.04 1.95 -14.97
C ALA A 93 2.56 1.74 -14.80
N PHE A 94 3.38 2.61 -15.40
CA PHE A 94 4.83 2.56 -15.24
C PHE A 94 5.26 2.87 -13.80
N GLU A 95 4.72 3.93 -13.21
CA GLU A 95 4.97 4.33 -11.83
C GLU A 95 4.50 3.26 -10.84
N GLY A 96 3.30 2.71 -11.04
CA GLY A 96 2.79 1.59 -10.26
C GLY A 96 3.66 0.34 -10.35
N GLY A 97 4.19 0.04 -11.55
CA GLY A 97 5.15 -1.05 -11.75
C GLY A 97 6.46 -0.81 -10.99
N CYS A 98 6.98 0.41 -11.00
CA CYS A 98 8.19 0.77 -10.25
C CYS A 98 7.96 0.70 -8.73
N SER A 99 6.79 1.17 -8.26
CA SER A 99 6.38 1.08 -6.86
C SER A 99 6.29 -0.37 -6.39
N LEU A 100 5.65 -1.24 -7.20
CA LEU A 100 5.54 -2.67 -6.93
C LEU A 100 6.94 -3.33 -6.86
N ALA A 101 7.82 -2.99 -7.80
CA ALA A 101 9.17 -3.54 -7.82
C ALA A 101 9.98 -3.13 -6.59
N VAL A 102 9.92 -1.86 -6.18
CA VAL A 102 10.66 -1.38 -5.01
C VAL A 102 10.10 -1.93 -3.71
N THR A 103 8.78 -1.98 -3.54
CA THR A 103 8.17 -2.58 -2.34
C THR A 103 8.54 -4.05 -2.20
N ALA A 104 8.38 -4.82 -3.28
CA ALA A 104 8.79 -6.22 -3.31
C ALA A 104 10.28 -6.41 -2.99
N LEU A 105 11.14 -5.58 -3.58
CA LEU A 105 12.58 -5.66 -3.37
C LEU A 105 12.97 -5.32 -1.94
N LEU A 106 12.39 -4.27 -1.36
CA LEU A 106 12.66 -3.86 0.02
C LEU A 106 12.13 -4.89 1.03
N THR A 107 10.94 -5.43 0.81
CA THR A 107 10.42 -6.53 1.62
C THR A 107 11.33 -7.76 1.52
N ALA A 108 11.76 -8.15 0.32
CA ALA A 108 12.71 -9.24 0.18
C ALA A 108 14.01 -8.94 0.93
N LEU A 109 14.55 -7.73 0.78
CA LEU A 109 15.76 -7.29 1.47
C LEU A 109 15.63 -7.37 3.00
N GLU A 110 14.47 -7.00 3.56
CA GLU A 110 14.15 -7.18 4.98
C GLU A 110 14.40 -8.62 5.43
N HIS A 111 13.81 -9.59 4.75
CA HIS A 111 13.92 -11.01 5.09
C HIS A 111 15.35 -11.54 5.05
N TRP A 112 16.16 -11.04 4.10
CA TRP A 112 17.54 -11.49 3.95
C TRP A 112 18.51 -10.83 4.93
N VAL A 113 18.30 -9.55 5.22
CA VAL A 113 19.30 -8.71 5.89
C VAL A 113 18.94 -8.45 7.34
N ALA A 114 17.66 -8.15 7.65
CA ALA A 114 17.25 -7.69 8.97
C ALA A 114 17.48 -8.73 10.08
N PRO A 115 17.13 -10.03 9.93
CA PRO A 115 17.40 -11.04 10.95
C PRO A 115 18.88 -11.16 11.30
N ARG A 116 19.76 -11.06 10.29
CA ARG A 116 21.21 -11.15 10.46
C ARG A 116 21.77 -9.93 11.17
N LEU A 117 21.29 -8.74 10.82
CA LEU A 117 21.69 -7.51 11.49
C LEU A 117 21.25 -7.50 12.96
N TRP A 118 20.03 -7.95 13.25
CA TRP A 118 19.52 -7.99 14.62
C TRP A 118 20.25 -9.01 15.49
N LEU A 119 20.61 -10.17 14.95
CA LEU A 119 21.51 -11.11 15.64
C LEU A 119 22.84 -10.47 16.01
N LEU A 120 23.47 -9.76 15.06
CA LEU A 120 24.75 -9.09 15.31
C LEU A 120 24.63 -7.99 16.37
N LEU A 121 23.50 -7.27 16.41
CA LEU A 121 23.27 -6.18 17.36
C LEU A 121 22.99 -6.70 18.78
N THR A 122 22.29 -7.82 18.91
CA THR A 122 21.83 -8.36 20.19
C THR A 122 22.78 -9.40 20.80
N GLY A 123 23.58 -10.06 19.98
CA GLY A 123 24.55 -11.08 20.43
C GLY A 123 23.93 -12.43 20.78
N TYR A 124 22.66 -12.68 20.45
CA TYR A 124 22.02 -13.99 20.63
C TYR A 124 22.67 -15.07 19.75
N PRO A 125 22.75 -16.33 20.23
CA PRO A 125 23.39 -17.42 19.48
C PRO A 125 22.52 -17.99 18.35
N ALA A 126 21.20 -17.79 18.40
CA ALA A 126 20.26 -18.35 17.43
C ALA A 126 19.02 -17.45 17.21
N LEU A 127 18.35 -17.65 16.07
CA LEU A 127 17.08 -17.02 15.69
C LEU A 127 15.94 -18.02 15.87
N ALA A 128 14.80 -17.54 16.35
CA ALA A 128 13.55 -18.28 16.35
C ALA A 128 12.44 -17.45 15.69
N TRP A 129 11.69 -18.07 14.79
CA TRP A 129 10.53 -17.45 14.15
C TRP A 129 9.29 -17.67 15.03
N GLY A 130 8.61 -16.58 15.36
CA GLY A 130 7.39 -16.58 16.16
C GLY A 130 6.19 -16.20 15.32
N VAL A 131 5.05 -16.84 15.61
CA VAL A 131 3.72 -16.41 15.16
C VAL A 131 2.87 -16.25 16.43
N ASP A 132 2.27 -15.07 16.63
CA ASP A 132 1.42 -14.77 17.81
C ASP A 132 2.08 -15.03 19.18
N GLY A 133 3.34 -14.61 19.38
CA GLY A 133 4.04 -14.76 20.66
C GLY A 133 4.33 -16.21 21.10
N MET A 134 4.06 -17.19 20.24
CA MET A 134 4.33 -18.60 20.49
C MET A 134 5.57 -19.03 19.70
N VAL A 135 6.54 -19.61 20.41
CA VAL A 135 7.70 -20.28 19.78
C VAL A 135 7.15 -21.42 18.94
N VAL A 136 7.27 -21.36 17.61
CA VAL A 136 6.97 -22.50 16.75
C VAL A 136 8.02 -23.57 17.07
N PRO A 137 7.66 -24.73 17.65
CA PRO A 137 8.60 -25.82 17.79
C PRO A 137 8.76 -26.40 16.39
N ASP A 138 9.92 -26.22 15.76
CA ASP A 138 10.22 -26.97 14.53
C ASP A 138 10.09 -28.47 14.83
N PRO A 139 9.26 -29.23 14.10
CA PRO A 139 9.12 -30.66 14.31
C PRO A 139 10.25 -31.37 13.56
N ALA A 140 11.49 -31.27 14.06
CA ALA A 140 12.58 -32.13 13.64
C ALA A 140 12.83 -33.18 14.73
N PHE A 141 12.45 -34.42 14.45
CA PHE A 141 12.76 -35.59 15.27
C PHE A 141 14.26 -35.60 15.61
N GLY A 142 14.57 -35.46 16.90
CA GLY A 142 15.90 -35.78 17.45
C GLY A 142 16.83 -34.62 17.80
N VAL A 143 16.40 -33.36 17.74
CA VAL A 143 17.23 -32.24 18.24
C VAL A 143 16.85 -31.90 19.68
N SER A 144 17.84 -32.01 20.55
CA SER A 144 17.81 -31.77 21.99
C SER A 144 17.19 -30.43 22.37
N SER A 145 16.35 -30.48 23.42
CA SER A 145 15.79 -29.38 24.21
C SER A 145 16.80 -28.29 24.58
N ALA A 146 17.02 -27.33 23.68
CA ALA A 146 17.94 -26.21 23.88
C ALA A 146 17.35 -24.83 23.54
N LEU A 147 16.02 -24.66 23.62
CA LEU A 147 15.43 -23.33 23.70
C LEU A 147 14.85 -23.13 25.10
N GLN A 148 15.71 -22.74 26.03
CA GLN A 148 15.22 -22.05 27.23
C GLN A 148 14.65 -20.68 26.78
N PRO A 149 13.50 -20.23 27.33
CA PRO A 149 13.05 -18.85 27.13
C PRO A 149 14.20 -17.90 27.53
N GLY A 150 14.66 -17.08 26.59
CA GLY A 150 15.83 -16.19 26.75
C GLY A 150 17.14 -16.63 26.06
N SER A 151 17.14 -17.70 25.26
CA SER A 151 18.35 -18.18 24.54
C SER A 151 18.38 -17.90 23.04
N ALA A 152 17.29 -17.38 22.46
CA ALA A 152 17.18 -17.06 21.03
C ALA A 152 16.38 -15.77 20.83
N LEU A 153 16.76 -14.98 19.82
CA LEU A 153 16.02 -13.78 19.44
C LEU A 153 14.75 -14.18 18.70
N LEU A 154 13.59 -13.71 19.19
CA LEU A 154 12.30 -13.96 18.57
C LEU A 154 12.04 -12.95 17.45
N ILE A 155 11.71 -13.45 16.26
CA ILE A 155 11.29 -12.62 15.12
C ILE A 155 9.84 -12.92 14.80
N GLU A 156 8.99 -11.90 14.91
CA GLU A 156 7.61 -11.95 14.43
C GLU A 156 7.53 -11.41 13.00
N ASP A 157 6.99 -12.23 12.11
CA ASP A 157 6.85 -11.88 10.69
C ASP A 157 5.44 -11.37 10.37
N PHE A 158 5.31 -10.06 10.15
CA PHE A 158 4.07 -9.42 9.71
C PHE A 158 4.15 -9.13 8.21
N THR A 159 4.04 -10.20 7.42
CA THR A 159 4.04 -10.13 5.95
C THR A 159 2.65 -10.42 5.39
N MET A 160 2.29 -9.67 4.34
CA MET A 160 1.14 -10.01 3.51
C MET A 160 1.55 -11.02 2.44
N ASP A 161 0.61 -11.88 2.05
CA ASP A 161 0.81 -12.73 0.87
C ASP A 161 1.18 -11.89 -0.35
N TRP A 162 2.06 -12.43 -1.19
CA TRP A 162 2.57 -11.73 -2.38
C TRP A 162 1.48 -11.17 -3.29
N TRP A 163 0.31 -11.81 -3.36
CA TRP A 163 -0.83 -11.36 -4.17
C TRP A 163 -1.42 -10.02 -3.72
N TRP A 164 -1.23 -9.62 -2.46
CA TRP A 164 -1.68 -8.33 -1.95
C TRP A 164 -0.89 -7.16 -2.51
N PHE A 165 0.39 -7.36 -2.86
CA PHE A 165 1.25 -6.31 -3.39
C PHE A 165 0.70 -5.71 -4.69
N PRO A 166 0.47 -6.50 -5.76
CA PRO A 166 -0.13 -5.96 -6.97
C PRO A 166 -1.59 -5.53 -6.76
N LEU A 167 -2.33 -6.19 -5.86
CA LEU A 167 -3.73 -5.85 -5.59
C LEU A 167 -3.87 -4.47 -4.94
N LEU A 168 -2.99 -4.10 -4.01
CA LEU A 168 -2.99 -2.78 -3.36
C LEU A 168 -2.59 -1.67 -4.34
N ILE A 169 -1.61 -1.91 -5.20
CA ILE A 169 -1.23 -0.97 -6.27
C ILE A 169 -2.39 -0.79 -7.25
N LEU A 170 -2.98 -1.88 -7.72
CA LEU A 170 -4.14 -1.82 -8.61
C LEU A 170 -5.31 -1.10 -7.94
N GLY A 171 -5.61 -1.43 -6.68
CA GLY A 171 -6.62 -0.77 -5.88
C GLY A 171 -6.39 0.74 -5.78
N GLY A 172 -5.15 1.16 -5.52
CA GLY A 172 -4.76 2.57 -5.51
C GLY A 172 -5.05 3.27 -6.83
N ILE A 173 -4.67 2.65 -7.96
CA ILE A 173 -4.97 3.18 -9.30
C ILE A 173 -6.48 3.32 -9.52
N LEU A 174 -7.25 2.27 -9.24
CA LEU A 174 -8.69 2.26 -9.48
C LEU A 174 -9.42 3.30 -8.62
N ILE A 175 -9.07 3.39 -7.33
CA ILE A 175 -9.62 4.37 -6.40
C ILE A 175 -9.25 5.79 -6.85
N GLY A 176 -8.00 6.02 -7.26
CA GLY A 176 -7.55 7.32 -7.73
C GLY A 176 -8.29 7.80 -8.98
N ILE A 177 -8.61 6.89 -9.92
CA ILE A 177 -9.43 7.20 -11.10
C ILE A 177 -10.85 7.61 -10.67
N ILE A 178 -11.47 6.87 -9.75
CA ILE A 178 -12.82 7.16 -9.24
C ILE A 178 -12.85 8.53 -8.55
N ILE A 179 -11.91 8.80 -7.65
CA ILE A 179 -11.78 10.08 -6.95
C ILE A 179 -11.63 11.22 -7.95
N SER A 180 -10.78 11.06 -8.97
CA SER A 180 -10.56 12.08 -10.00
C SER A 180 -11.80 12.37 -10.82
N ALA A 181 -12.55 11.35 -11.23
CA ALA A 181 -13.77 11.53 -12.00
C ALA A 181 -14.88 12.22 -11.18
N ILE A 182 -15.03 11.83 -9.90
CA ILE A 182 -16.02 12.43 -9.00
C ILE A 182 -15.68 13.90 -8.73
N THR A 183 -14.43 14.20 -8.41
CA THR A 183 -13.97 15.57 -8.14
C THR A 183 -14.03 16.45 -9.39
N ALA A 184 -13.69 15.92 -10.56
CA ALA A 184 -13.82 16.65 -11.82
C ALA A 184 -15.29 16.99 -12.18
N ARG A 185 -16.24 16.10 -11.86
CA ARG A 185 -17.67 16.35 -12.14
C ARG A 185 -18.33 17.26 -11.12
N PHE A 186 -18.12 17.03 -9.83
CA PHE A 186 -18.87 17.66 -8.76
C PHE A 186 -18.09 18.74 -8.00
N GLY A 187 -16.81 18.93 -8.30
CA GLY A 187 -15.94 19.91 -7.64
C GLY A 187 -15.87 19.67 -6.13
N SER A 188 -15.98 20.75 -5.36
CA SER A 188 -15.91 20.72 -3.89
C SER A 188 -16.98 19.81 -3.24
N ARG A 189 -18.16 19.70 -3.84
CA ARG A 189 -19.23 18.81 -3.35
C ARG A 189 -18.86 17.34 -3.47
N GLY A 190 -18.14 16.98 -4.53
CA GLY A 190 -17.61 15.62 -4.72
C GLY A 190 -16.56 15.27 -3.67
N GLY A 191 -15.68 16.22 -3.34
CA GLY A 191 -14.70 16.06 -2.26
C GLY A 191 -15.35 15.82 -0.89
N TRP A 192 -16.37 16.62 -0.55
CA TRP A 192 -17.14 16.42 0.68
C TRP A 192 -17.86 15.07 0.71
N ALA A 193 -18.45 14.64 -0.40
CA ALA A 193 -19.11 13.33 -0.48
C ALA A 193 -18.12 12.18 -0.24
N LEU A 194 -16.95 12.22 -0.90
CA LEU A 194 -15.88 11.24 -0.71
C LEU A 194 -15.40 11.18 0.73
N TRP A 195 -15.19 12.35 1.35
CA TRP A 195 -14.78 12.44 2.74
C TRP A 195 -15.84 11.85 3.69
N CYS A 196 -17.12 12.20 3.51
CA CYS A 196 -18.21 11.64 4.31
C CYS A 196 -18.31 10.12 4.16
N THR A 197 -18.17 9.60 2.93
CA THR A 197 -18.14 8.16 2.68
C THR A 197 -16.95 7.49 3.39
N TRP A 198 -15.76 8.08 3.29
CA TRP A 198 -14.57 7.59 4.00
C TRP A 198 -14.77 7.56 5.52
N MET A 199 -15.29 8.65 6.11
CA MET A 199 -15.57 8.73 7.54
C MET A 199 -16.61 7.69 7.97
N LEU A 200 -17.64 7.44 7.16
CA LEU A 200 -18.63 6.40 7.44
C LEU A 200 -18.00 5.00 7.43
N PHE A 201 -17.08 4.72 6.52
CA PHE A 201 -16.38 3.42 6.50
C PHE A 201 -15.44 3.23 7.69
N CYS A 202 -14.67 4.26 8.06
CA CYS A 202 -13.72 4.16 9.18
C CYS A 202 -14.41 4.12 10.55
N PHE A 203 -15.43 4.96 10.74
CA PHE A 203 -16.07 5.16 12.05
C PHE A 203 -17.44 4.49 12.17
N GLY A 204 -18.09 4.11 11.07
CA GLY A 204 -19.39 3.44 11.08
C GLY A 204 -19.40 2.15 11.93
N PRO A 205 -18.41 1.25 11.78
CA PRO A 205 -18.33 0.06 12.62
C PRO A 205 -18.13 0.38 14.11
N GLN A 206 -17.39 1.44 14.42
CA GLN A 206 -17.10 1.87 15.80
C GLN A 206 -18.33 2.48 16.49
N LEU A 207 -19.24 3.09 15.72
CA LEU A 207 -20.49 3.67 16.21
C LEU A 207 -21.58 2.64 16.55
N LEU A 208 -21.48 1.40 16.01
CA LEU A 208 -22.51 0.37 16.16
C LEU A 208 -22.32 -0.58 17.35
N GLY A 209 -21.20 -0.48 18.08
CA GLY A 209 -20.95 -1.23 19.32
C GLY A 209 -20.95 -2.77 19.19
N THR A 210 -20.83 -3.48 20.31
CA THR A 210 -20.65 -4.94 20.46
C THR A 210 -21.77 -5.83 19.89
N GLN A 211 -22.78 -5.28 19.22
CA GLN A 211 -23.77 -6.00 18.40
C GLN A 211 -23.17 -6.55 17.08
N ALA A 212 -21.85 -6.42 16.92
CA ALA A 212 -20.95 -6.94 15.90
C ALA A 212 -20.94 -8.48 15.72
N ILE A 213 -21.92 -9.23 16.24
CA ILE A 213 -22.13 -10.65 15.86
C ILE A 213 -22.57 -10.76 14.39
N LEU A 214 -22.98 -9.63 13.79
CA LEU A 214 -23.16 -9.47 12.34
C LEU A 214 -21.86 -9.17 11.56
N VAL A 215 -20.65 -9.20 12.13
CA VAL A 215 -19.41 -8.83 11.40
C VAL A 215 -19.07 -9.79 10.26
N GLY A 216 -19.41 -11.08 10.34
CA GLY A 216 -19.22 -12.01 9.23
C GLY A 216 -20.09 -11.65 8.01
N ASP A 217 -21.38 -11.44 8.23
CA ASP A 217 -22.35 -11.10 7.18
C ASP A 217 -22.24 -9.64 6.74
N PHE A 218 -22.00 -8.70 7.66
CA PHE A 218 -21.78 -7.30 7.34
C PHE A 218 -20.54 -7.14 6.47
N LEU A 219 -19.43 -7.82 6.76
CA LEU A 219 -18.23 -7.77 5.91
C LEU A 219 -18.49 -8.36 4.52
N LEU A 220 -19.27 -9.45 4.43
CA LEU A 220 -19.62 -10.08 3.14
C LEU A 220 -20.56 -9.18 2.32
N TRP A 221 -21.66 -8.70 2.91
CA TRP A 221 -22.64 -7.84 2.24
C TRP A 221 -22.08 -6.46 1.92
N THR A 222 -21.31 -5.85 2.82
CA THR A 222 -20.60 -4.59 2.53
C THR A 222 -19.53 -4.81 1.46
N GLY A 223 -18.79 -5.91 1.51
CA GLY A 223 -17.82 -6.26 0.48
C GLY A 223 -18.47 -6.38 -0.90
N VAL A 224 -19.58 -7.10 -1.02
CA VAL A 224 -20.33 -7.25 -2.27
C VAL A 224 -20.87 -5.90 -2.77
N VAL A 225 -21.48 -5.11 -1.89
CA VAL A 225 -22.01 -3.78 -2.25
C VAL A 225 -20.88 -2.84 -2.67
N VAL A 226 -19.74 -2.84 -1.96
CA VAL A 226 -18.55 -2.04 -2.31
C VAL A 226 -17.97 -2.49 -3.65
N CYS A 227 -17.90 -3.79 -3.92
CA CYS A 227 -17.44 -4.30 -5.21
C CYS A 227 -18.37 -3.88 -6.36
N ILE A 228 -19.68 -4.03 -6.21
CA ILE A 228 -20.65 -3.67 -7.25
C ILE A 228 -20.64 -2.16 -7.49
N THR A 229 -20.72 -1.37 -6.43
CA THR A 229 -20.70 0.10 -6.52
C THR A 229 -19.36 0.61 -7.03
N GLY A 230 -18.25 0.00 -6.63
CA GLY A 230 -16.91 0.29 -7.12
C GLY A 230 -16.75 0.00 -8.61
N LEU A 231 -17.23 -1.15 -9.10
CA LEU A 231 -17.24 -1.48 -10.53
C LEU A 231 -18.11 -0.51 -11.34
N ALA A 232 -19.31 -0.20 -10.85
CA ALA A 232 -20.19 0.78 -11.49
C ALA A 232 -19.54 2.17 -11.54
N ALA A 233 -18.91 2.60 -10.43
CA ALA A 233 -18.20 3.87 -10.35
C ALA A 233 -17.00 3.91 -11.29
N LEU A 234 -16.27 2.81 -11.43
CA LEU A 234 -15.13 2.68 -12.33
C LEU A 234 -15.57 2.80 -13.79
N ILE A 235 -16.57 2.00 -14.21
CA ILE A 235 -17.14 2.07 -15.57
C ILE A 235 -17.62 3.50 -15.85
N TRP A 236 -18.36 4.08 -14.91
CA TRP A 236 -18.83 5.46 -15.02
C TRP A 236 -17.68 6.47 -15.13
N SER A 237 -16.60 6.29 -14.37
CA SER A 237 -15.42 7.17 -14.38
C SER A 237 -14.71 7.15 -15.73
N PHE A 238 -14.50 5.97 -16.31
CA PHE A 238 -13.90 5.85 -17.65
C PHE A 238 -14.81 6.46 -18.73
N CYS A 239 -16.11 6.15 -18.70
CA CYS A 239 -17.07 6.74 -19.62
C CYS A 239 -17.10 8.26 -19.50
N PHE A 240 -17.07 8.79 -18.27
CA PHE A 240 -17.05 10.23 -18.03
C PHE A 240 -15.77 10.87 -18.56
N LEU A 241 -14.59 10.31 -18.28
CA LEU A 241 -13.31 10.86 -18.76
C LEU A 241 -13.22 10.89 -20.29
N LEU A 242 -13.77 9.88 -20.98
CA LEU A 242 -13.84 9.87 -22.44
C LEU A 242 -14.80 10.93 -23.02
N HIS A 243 -15.81 11.34 -22.26
CA HIS A 243 -16.85 12.29 -22.69
C HIS A 243 -16.77 13.65 -21.99
N ALA A 244 -15.74 13.90 -21.17
CA ALA A 244 -15.68 15.06 -20.31
C ALA A 244 -15.74 16.38 -21.12
N PRO A 245 -16.65 17.31 -20.78
CA PRO A 245 -16.69 18.62 -21.41
C PRO A 245 -15.48 19.44 -20.94
N VAL A 246 -14.69 19.94 -21.89
CA VAL A 246 -13.61 20.88 -21.58
C VAL A 246 -14.28 22.22 -21.27
N LYS A 247 -14.39 22.56 -19.98
CA LYS A 247 -14.68 23.94 -19.58
C LYS A 247 -13.42 24.77 -19.83
N ASN A 248 -13.50 25.64 -20.83
CA ASN A 248 -12.56 26.73 -21.02
C ASN A 248 -12.63 27.71 -19.85
#